data_AF-A0A1H3L114-F1
#
_entry.id   AF-A0A1H3L114-F1
#
_cell.length_a   1.000
_cell.length_b   1.000
_cell.length_c   1.000
_cell.angle_alpha   90.00
_cell.angle_beta   90.00
_cell.angle_gamma   90.00
#
_symmetry.space_group_name_H-M   'P 1'
#
loop_
_entity.id
_entity.type
_entity.pdbx_description
1 polymer ?
#
loop_
_entity_poly.entity_id
_entity_poly.type
_entity_poly.pdbx_seq_one_letter_code
_entity_poly.pdbx_strand_id
1 'polypeptide(L)'
;MRYAFKLKNDAMVVFDPDTALLSITTPLGEVQNSTIGRAESRLLNLLLMEPGQTKSREEIIDYTWNDRVVASGSLNQAVFSLRNILNDSRDHEILMTVPRRGYCFNRQYVVDAPADLPMPPDTAAQPVEPVIEVPEAPKDPLPLPAEKARPSTRITKAQLIGYVLTLGVCAFTGFRSGFDTPKIEVSSIKQNDLVIHAVANTVAEAQSLRDLSAKQVQQSPELKGQVWLTLAKSNYSVSCARPDLSTANLQWHSEQKDFALMIRQCLEATL
;
A
#
# COMPACT_ATOMS: atom_id res chain seq x y z
N MET A 1 -10.83 5.18 21.51
CA MET A 1 -9.96 4.24 22.29
C MET A 1 -8.67 4.06 21.52
N ARG A 2 -7.50 4.21 22.14
CA ARG A 2 -6.20 4.08 21.44
C ARG A 2 -5.72 2.64 21.48
N TYR A 3 -5.06 2.20 20.42
CA TYR A 3 -4.46 0.88 20.32
C TYR A 3 -2.94 0.98 20.34
N ALA A 4 -2.29 0.08 21.06
CA ALA A 4 -0.84 -0.05 21.07
C ALA A 4 -0.43 -1.44 20.57
N PHE A 5 0.54 -1.49 19.66
CA PHE A 5 1.07 -2.74 19.12
C PHE A 5 2.52 -2.54 18.67
N LYS A 6 3.23 -3.63 18.49
CA LYS A 6 4.66 -3.66 18.15
C LYS A 6 4.85 -4.09 16.69
N LEU A 7 5.86 -3.57 16.02
CA LEU A 7 6.27 -3.98 14.67
C LEU A 7 7.40 -5.02 14.72
N LYS A 8 7.74 -5.58 13.56
CA LYS A 8 8.81 -6.59 13.42
C LYS A 8 10.21 -6.08 13.80
N ASN A 9 10.45 -4.78 13.68
CA ASN A 9 11.71 -4.12 14.02
C ASN A 9 11.72 -3.59 15.46
N ASP A 10 10.87 -4.15 16.32
CA ASP A 10 10.64 -3.72 17.69
C ASP A 10 10.13 -2.29 17.89
N ALA A 11 9.76 -1.58 16.81
CA ALA A 11 9.13 -0.27 16.93
C ALA A 11 7.73 -0.38 17.56
N MET A 12 7.39 0.58 18.42
CA MET A 12 6.09 0.68 19.06
C MET A 12 5.17 1.56 18.24
N VAL A 13 3.94 1.13 18.02
CA VAL A 13 2.92 1.87 17.28
C VAL A 13 1.78 2.20 18.21
N VAL A 14 1.41 3.48 18.23
CA VAL A 14 0.17 3.95 18.85
C VAL A 14 -0.76 4.45 17.75
N PHE A 15 -1.95 3.85 17.69
CA PHE A 15 -2.98 4.19 16.73
C PHE A 15 -4.18 4.80 17.45
N ASP A 16 -4.61 5.97 16.98
CA ASP A 16 -5.79 6.67 17.44
C ASP A 16 -6.85 6.68 16.32
N PRO A 17 -7.94 5.89 16.44
CA PRO A 17 -8.96 5.76 15.40
C PRO A 17 -9.81 7.03 15.23
N ASP A 18 -9.93 7.85 16.28
CA ASP A 18 -10.75 9.06 16.28
C ASP A 18 -10.08 10.17 15.45
N THR A 19 -8.74 10.21 15.48
CA THR A 19 -7.93 11.18 14.73
C THR A 19 -7.29 10.60 13.45
N ALA A 20 -7.38 9.29 13.24
CA ALA A 20 -6.66 8.55 12.19
C ALA A 20 -5.14 8.77 12.22
N LEU A 21 -4.59 9.04 13.41
CA LEU A 21 -3.17 9.26 13.63
C LEU A 21 -2.49 7.95 14.01
N LEU A 22 -1.35 7.68 13.37
CA LEU A 22 -0.50 6.53 13.64
C LEU A 22 0.90 7.05 13.99
N SER A 23 1.33 6.78 15.22
CA SER A 23 2.62 7.20 15.76
C SER A 23 3.53 5.98 15.91
N ILE A 24 4.61 5.93 15.12
CA ILE A 24 5.61 4.86 15.15
C ILE A 24 6.84 5.37 15.91
N THR A 25 7.12 4.80 17.07
CA THR A 25 8.31 5.07 17.88
C THR A 25 9.34 3.98 17.64
N THR A 26 10.48 4.33 17.05
CA THR A 26 11.57 3.39 16.81
C THR A 26 12.22 2.96 18.14
N PRO A 27 12.96 1.83 18.18
CA PRO A 27 13.70 1.42 19.38
C PRO A 27 14.74 2.46 19.85
N LEU A 28 15.15 3.37 18.94
CA LEU A 28 16.08 4.46 19.21
C LEU A 28 15.39 5.71 19.80
N GLY A 29 14.07 5.68 19.95
CA GLY A 29 13.26 6.76 20.53
C GLY A 29 12.78 7.82 19.52
N GLU A 30 13.03 7.64 18.23
CA GLU A 30 12.52 8.55 17.20
C GLU A 30 11.03 8.30 16.96
N VAL A 31 10.22 9.35 16.99
CA VAL A 31 8.77 9.27 16.78
C VAL A 31 8.42 9.80 15.40
N GLN A 32 7.84 8.93 14.57
CA GLN A 32 7.27 9.28 13.27
C GLN A 32 5.74 9.24 13.34
N ASN A 33 5.12 10.39 13.08
CA ASN A 33 3.67 10.52 13.02
C ASN A 33 3.21 10.50 11.56
N SER A 34 2.20 9.69 11.26
CA SER A 34 1.57 9.61 9.95
C SER A 34 0.05 9.61 10.09
N THR A 35 -0.63 10.38 9.26
CA THR A 35 -2.09 10.33 9.17
C THR A 35 -2.47 9.32 8.09
N ILE A 36 -3.31 8.36 8.45
CA ILE A 36 -3.76 7.31 7.52
C ILE A 36 -5.13 7.66 6.93
N GLY A 37 -5.42 7.14 5.75
CA GLY A 37 -6.70 7.39 5.08
C GLY A 37 -7.89 6.85 5.89
N ARG A 38 -9.09 7.37 5.60
CA ARG A 38 -10.33 7.00 6.32
C ARG A 38 -10.61 5.49 6.24
N ALA A 39 -10.38 4.90 5.07
CA ALA A 39 -10.64 3.48 4.87
C ALA A 39 -9.64 2.62 5.67
N GLU A 40 -8.37 2.97 5.60
CA GLU A 40 -7.28 2.35 6.34
C GLU A 40 -7.49 2.44 7.85
N SER A 41 -7.87 3.62 8.36
CA SER A 41 -8.17 3.83 9.78
C SER A 41 -9.31 2.94 10.26
N ARG A 42 -10.43 2.90 9.54
CA ARG A 42 -11.58 2.07 9.93
C ARG A 42 -11.29 0.58 9.83
N LEU A 43 -10.57 0.16 8.78
CA LEU A 43 -10.11 -1.21 8.62
C LEU A 43 -9.22 -1.64 9.79
N LEU A 44 -8.20 -0.83 10.11
CA LEU A 44 -7.28 -1.11 11.21
C LEU A 44 -8.02 -1.15 12.56
N ASN A 45 -8.92 -0.20 12.80
CA ASN A 45 -9.77 -0.17 13.99
C ASN A 45 -10.59 -1.46 14.14
N LEU A 46 -11.29 -1.89 13.08
CA LEU A 46 -12.12 -3.10 13.11
C LEU A 46 -11.30 -4.35 13.48
N LEU A 47 -10.09 -4.47 12.94
CA LEU A 47 -9.24 -5.63 13.18
C LEU A 47 -8.57 -5.60 14.56
N LEU A 48 -8.33 -4.41 15.11
CA LEU A 48 -7.76 -4.22 16.45
C LEU A 48 -8.80 -4.30 17.57
N MET A 49 -10.09 -4.14 17.28
CA MET A 49 -11.17 -4.39 18.24
C MET A 49 -11.15 -5.84 18.74
N GLU A 50 -10.88 -6.80 17.85
CA GLU A 50 -10.81 -8.23 18.17
C GLU A 50 -9.57 -8.87 17.52
N PRO A 51 -8.36 -8.62 18.03
CA PRO A 51 -7.14 -9.12 17.39
C PRO A 51 -7.10 -10.65 17.43
N GLY A 52 -6.67 -11.26 16.34
CA GLY A 52 -6.70 -12.71 16.11
C GLY A 52 -8.02 -13.22 15.50
N GLN A 53 -9.12 -12.46 15.59
CA GLN A 53 -10.37 -12.83 14.95
C GLN A 53 -10.31 -12.54 13.45
N THR A 54 -10.73 -13.50 12.64
CA THR A 54 -10.82 -13.30 11.18
C THR A 54 -12.10 -12.55 10.86
N LYS A 55 -11.96 -11.39 10.22
CA LYS A 55 -13.05 -10.57 9.71
C LYS A 55 -13.25 -10.84 8.22
N SER A 56 -14.50 -11.02 7.81
CA SER A 56 -14.82 -11.35 6.41
C SER A 56 -14.62 -10.15 5.48
N ARG A 57 -14.48 -10.38 4.17
CA ARG A 57 -14.33 -9.28 3.21
C ARG A 57 -15.58 -8.39 3.21
N GLU A 58 -16.76 -9.01 3.30
CA GLU A 58 -18.06 -8.36 3.32
C GLU A 58 -18.23 -7.52 4.59
N GLU A 59 -17.93 -8.09 5.77
CA GLU A 59 -17.96 -7.38 7.06
C GLU A 59 -17.00 -6.18 7.07
N ILE A 60 -15.79 -6.36 6.55
CA ILE A 60 -14.81 -5.28 6.46
C ILE A 60 -15.31 -4.17 5.52
N ILE A 61 -15.85 -4.52 4.35
CA ILE A 61 -16.33 -3.54 3.37
C ILE A 61 -17.49 -2.74 3.98
N ASP A 62 -18.44 -3.44 4.59
CA ASP A 62 -19.62 -2.85 5.22
C ASP A 62 -19.21 -1.86 6.33
N TYR A 63 -18.36 -2.30 7.25
CA TYR A 63 -17.87 -1.44 8.34
C TYR A 63 -17.04 -0.26 7.83
N THR A 64 -16.17 -0.47 6.85
CA THR A 64 -15.21 0.55 6.42
C THR A 64 -15.89 1.64 5.57
N TRP A 65 -16.83 1.27 4.71
CA TRP A 65 -17.48 2.18 3.76
C TRP A 65 -18.92 2.55 4.09
N ASN A 66 -19.50 2.03 5.19
CA ASN A 66 -20.87 2.31 5.66
C ASN A 66 -21.90 2.14 4.53
N ASP A 67 -22.08 0.91 4.04
CA ASP A 67 -23.00 0.56 2.95
C ASP A 67 -22.75 1.25 1.59
N ARG A 68 -21.63 1.96 1.40
CA ARG A 68 -21.29 2.51 0.07
C ARG A 68 -20.71 1.43 -0.82
N VAL A 69 -21.20 1.38 -2.07
CA VAL A 69 -20.63 0.54 -3.12
C VAL A 69 -19.26 1.09 -3.53
N VAL A 70 -18.24 0.23 -3.42
CA VAL A 70 -16.86 0.53 -3.81
C VAL A 70 -16.36 -0.43 -4.89
N ALA A 71 -15.27 -0.07 -5.56
CA ALA A 71 -14.66 -0.93 -6.56
C ALA A 71 -14.14 -2.22 -5.91
N SER A 72 -14.12 -3.32 -6.68
CA SER A 72 -13.70 -4.65 -6.20
C SER A 72 -12.29 -4.69 -5.62
N GLY A 73 -11.41 -3.78 -6.03
CA GLY A 73 -10.04 -3.66 -5.55
C GLY A 73 -9.84 -2.74 -4.32
N SER A 74 -10.85 -2.01 -3.87
CA SER A 74 -10.70 -0.97 -2.83
C SER A 74 -10.24 -1.55 -1.49
N LEU A 75 -10.77 -2.71 -1.08
CA LEU A 75 -10.31 -3.41 0.12
C LEU A 75 -8.83 -3.82 0.00
N ASN A 76 -8.44 -4.36 -1.16
CA ASN A 76 -7.06 -4.80 -1.37
C ASN A 76 -6.10 -3.61 -1.34
N GLN A 77 -6.51 -2.46 -1.87
CA GLN A 77 -5.72 -1.22 -1.82
C GLN A 77 -5.55 -0.70 -0.38
N ALA A 78 -6.61 -0.69 0.43
CA ALA A 78 -6.53 -0.29 1.83
C ALA A 78 -5.61 -1.22 2.64
N VAL A 79 -5.72 -2.55 2.42
CA VAL A 79 -4.84 -3.55 3.04
C VAL A 79 -3.38 -3.34 2.62
N PHE A 80 -3.12 -3.12 1.33
CA PHE A 80 -1.77 -2.85 0.82
C PHE A 80 -1.17 -1.57 1.41
N SER A 81 -1.97 -0.50 1.47
CA SER A 81 -1.60 0.78 2.08
C SER A 81 -1.19 0.60 3.53
N LEU A 82 -2.02 -0.08 4.34
CA LEU A 82 -1.70 -0.40 5.73
C LEU A 82 -0.43 -1.23 5.86
N ARG A 83 -0.25 -2.27 5.04
CA ARG A 83 0.97 -3.10 5.08
C ARG A 83 2.24 -2.29 4.83
N ASN A 84 2.21 -1.34 3.89
CA ASN A 84 3.36 -0.48 3.65
C ASN A 84 3.66 0.43 4.84
N ILE A 85 2.63 1.04 5.45
CA ILE A 85 2.77 1.92 6.61
C ILE A 85 3.32 1.14 7.82
N LEU A 86 2.87 -0.10 8.01
CA LEU A 86 3.30 -0.98 9.10
C LEU A 86 4.59 -1.75 8.80
N ASN A 87 5.22 -1.51 7.64
CA ASN A 87 6.38 -2.25 7.16
C ASN A 87 6.19 -3.78 7.15
N ASP A 88 4.99 -4.23 6.75
CA ASP A 88 4.53 -5.62 6.68
C ASP A 88 4.24 -6.07 5.23
N SER A 89 4.97 -5.53 4.25
CA SER A 89 4.67 -5.76 2.82
C SER A 89 5.15 -7.11 2.26
N ARG A 90 6.06 -7.82 2.96
CA ARG A 90 6.63 -9.10 2.48
C ARG A 90 5.92 -10.31 3.07
N ASP A 91 5.99 -10.46 4.40
CA ASP A 91 5.59 -11.72 5.04
C ASP A 91 4.15 -11.68 5.59
N HIS A 92 3.52 -10.49 5.62
CA HIS A 92 2.12 -10.29 6.04
C HIS A 92 1.80 -10.88 7.42
N GLU A 93 2.72 -10.73 8.38
CA GLU A 93 2.61 -11.36 9.71
C GLU A 93 1.78 -10.52 10.69
N ILE A 94 1.71 -9.21 10.48
CA ILE A 94 0.94 -8.28 11.32
C ILE A 94 -0.49 -8.23 10.81
N LEU A 95 -0.66 -7.93 9.52
CA LEU A 95 -1.96 -7.90 8.84
C LEU A 95 -2.09 -9.13 7.93
N MET A 96 -2.59 -10.23 8.49
CA MET A 96 -2.63 -11.54 7.85
C MET A 96 -3.80 -11.68 6.88
N THR A 97 -3.56 -12.33 5.74
CA THR A 97 -4.62 -12.80 4.85
C THR A 97 -5.02 -14.22 5.22
N VAL A 98 -6.30 -14.47 5.45
CA VAL A 98 -6.85 -15.81 5.66
C VAL A 98 -7.57 -16.26 4.40
N PRO A 99 -7.01 -17.22 3.62
CA PRO A 99 -7.56 -17.61 2.32
C PRO A 99 -9.05 -17.98 2.40
N ARG A 100 -9.85 -17.43 1.47
CA ARG A 100 -11.32 -17.61 1.38
C ARG A 100 -12.12 -17.13 2.59
N ARG A 101 -11.49 -16.56 3.62
CA ARG A 101 -12.17 -16.10 4.83
C ARG A 101 -12.09 -14.59 5.01
N GLY A 102 -10.93 -13.96 4.76
CA GLY A 102 -10.78 -12.51 4.88
C GLY A 102 -9.43 -12.12 5.47
N TYR A 103 -9.43 -11.23 6.47
CA TYR A 103 -8.23 -10.66 7.08
C TYR A 103 -8.30 -10.71 8.61
N CYS A 104 -7.14 -10.78 9.26
CA CYS A 104 -7.03 -10.65 10.70
C CYS A 104 -5.78 -9.85 11.09
N PHE A 105 -5.86 -9.14 12.21
CA PHE A 105 -4.67 -8.61 12.86
C PHE A 105 -4.07 -9.68 13.76
N ASN A 106 -2.77 -9.93 13.67
CA ASN A 106 -2.13 -10.95 14.49
C ASN A 106 -2.00 -10.49 15.95
N ARG A 107 -2.63 -11.23 16.86
CA ARG A 107 -2.64 -10.95 18.31
C ARG A 107 -1.24 -10.89 18.91
N GLN A 108 -0.26 -11.59 18.35
CA GLN A 108 1.14 -11.63 18.85
C GLN A 108 1.81 -10.26 18.83
N TYR A 109 1.36 -9.35 17.96
CA TYR A 109 1.92 -8.01 17.86
C TYR A 109 1.18 -6.98 18.72
N VAL A 110 0.00 -7.32 19.24
CA VAL A 110 -0.75 -6.41 20.11
C VAL A 110 -0.09 -6.40 21.48
N VAL A 111 0.22 -5.20 21.97
CA VAL A 111 0.72 -5.02 23.33
C VAL A 111 -0.51 -4.76 24.18
N ASP A 112 -0.78 -5.65 25.13
CA ASP A 112 -1.73 -5.36 26.19
C ASP A 112 -1.16 -4.14 26.92
N ALA A 113 -1.81 -2.99 26.74
CA ALA A 113 -1.27 -1.73 27.24
C ALA A 113 -0.94 -1.87 28.73
N PRO A 114 0.30 -1.60 29.16
CA PRO A 114 0.52 -1.18 30.53
C PRO A 114 -0.32 0.08 30.73
N ALA A 115 -1.11 0.11 31.80
CA ALA A 115 -1.92 1.25 32.21
C ALA A 115 -1.05 2.43 32.72
N ASP A 116 0.05 2.75 32.03
CA ASP A 116 1.01 3.78 32.43
C ASP A 116 1.53 4.53 31.20
N LEU A 117 0.73 5.50 30.75
CA LEU A 117 1.26 6.70 30.11
C LEU A 117 0.94 7.86 31.08
N PRO A 118 1.89 8.77 31.36
CA PRO A 118 1.69 9.81 32.38
C PRO A 118 0.56 10.74 31.94
N MET A 119 -0.56 10.70 32.66
CA MET A 119 -1.61 11.70 32.56
C MET A 119 -1.18 12.92 33.38
N PRO A 120 -1.30 14.16 32.87
CA PRO A 120 -1.14 15.34 33.71
C PRO A 120 -2.22 15.37 34.79
N PRO A 121 -1.90 15.85 36.02
CA PRO A 121 -2.79 15.76 37.15
C PRO A 121 -3.82 16.88 37.09
N ASP A 122 -5.11 16.56 37.24
CA ASP A 122 -5.95 17.38 38.12
C ASP A 122 -7.21 16.62 38.58
N THR A 123 -7.21 16.33 39.89
CA THR A 123 -8.32 16.52 40.83
C THR A 123 -9.71 15.97 40.49
N ALA A 124 -10.02 14.82 41.10
CA ALA A 124 -10.97 14.70 42.23
C ALA A 124 -11.56 13.28 42.27
N ALA A 125 -11.12 12.52 43.27
CA ALA A 125 -11.78 11.32 43.73
C ALA A 125 -13.24 11.60 44.16
N GLN A 126 -14.16 10.70 43.85
CA GLN A 126 -14.61 9.72 44.84
C GLN A 126 -15.49 8.60 44.22
N PRO A 127 -15.54 7.42 44.87
CA PRO A 127 -15.88 6.13 44.26
C PRO A 127 -17.23 5.56 44.71
N VAL A 128 -17.92 4.78 43.86
CA VAL A 128 -18.83 3.70 44.31
C VAL A 128 -18.93 2.61 43.23
N GLU A 129 -18.44 1.41 43.54
CA GLU A 129 -18.92 0.10 43.07
C GLU A 129 -19.59 -0.59 44.27
N PRO A 130 -20.24 -1.77 44.16
CA PRO A 130 -21.08 -2.33 43.10
C PRO A 130 -22.36 -2.98 43.71
N VAL A 131 -23.44 -3.23 42.93
CA VAL A 131 -24.44 -4.24 43.32
C VAL A 131 -24.95 -4.98 42.08
N ILE A 132 -24.82 -6.31 42.16
CA ILE A 132 -25.34 -7.37 41.30
C ILE A 132 -26.81 -7.61 41.66
N GLU A 133 -27.72 -7.74 40.69
CA GLU A 133 -28.73 -8.81 40.68
C GLU A 133 -29.52 -8.89 39.36
N VAL A 134 -29.58 -10.11 38.83
CA VAL A 134 -30.49 -10.62 37.77
C VAL A 134 -31.50 -11.52 38.49
N PRO A 135 -32.83 -11.39 38.29
CA PRO A 135 -33.61 -12.34 37.44
C PRO A 135 -34.85 -11.65 36.78
N GLU A 136 -35.69 -12.18 35.88
CA GLU A 136 -35.88 -13.38 35.04
C GLU A 136 -37.12 -13.05 34.14
N ALA A 137 -37.26 -13.72 33.00
CA ALA A 137 -38.36 -13.54 32.03
C ALA A 137 -39.74 -14.02 32.57
N PRO A 138 -40.89 -13.64 31.94
CA PRO A 138 -41.48 -14.57 30.94
C PRO A 138 -42.32 -13.97 29.78
N LYS A 139 -42.17 -14.60 28.60
CA LYS A 139 -43.16 -15.03 27.57
C LYS A 139 -44.16 -14.02 26.93
N ASP A 140 -43.86 -13.66 25.67
CA ASP A 140 -44.66 -13.75 24.40
C ASP A 140 -46.19 -13.51 24.39
N PRO A 141 -46.77 -12.87 23.33
CA PRO A 141 -46.62 -13.34 21.95
C PRO A 141 -46.50 -12.30 20.80
N LEU A 142 -45.95 -12.82 19.70
CA LEU A 142 -45.83 -12.29 18.33
C LEU A 142 -47.03 -11.48 17.80
N PRO A 143 -46.74 -10.53 16.89
CA PRO A 143 -47.41 -10.55 15.58
C PRO A 143 -46.43 -10.55 14.39
N LEU A 144 -46.79 -11.40 13.40
CA LEU A 144 -46.30 -11.49 12.01
C LEU A 144 -46.64 -10.21 11.20
N PRO A 145 -46.36 -10.15 9.87
CA PRO A 145 -45.11 -10.27 9.15
C PRO A 145 -44.76 -8.99 8.34
N ALA A 146 -43.52 -8.92 7.85
CA ALA A 146 -42.93 -7.82 7.08
C ALA A 146 -43.73 -7.39 5.82
N GLU A 147 -44.09 -6.10 5.77
CA GLU A 147 -44.48 -5.44 4.53
C GLU A 147 -43.23 -4.87 3.84
N LYS A 148 -42.83 -5.50 2.71
CA LYS A 148 -41.73 -5.03 1.88
C LYS A 148 -42.11 -3.68 1.25
N ALA A 149 -41.54 -2.59 1.76
CA ALA A 149 -41.58 -1.31 1.08
C ALA A 149 -40.79 -1.41 -0.25
N ARG A 150 -41.51 -1.42 -1.38
CA ARG A 150 -40.91 -1.19 -2.70
C ARG A 150 -40.35 0.24 -2.75
N PRO A 151 -39.08 0.47 -3.12
CA PRO A 151 -38.64 1.82 -3.41
C PRO A 151 -39.19 2.20 -4.79
N SER A 152 -40.15 3.12 -4.84
CA SER A 152 -40.52 3.78 -6.09
C SER A 152 -39.59 4.98 -6.30
N THR A 153 -38.44 4.77 -6.95
CA THR A 153 -37.60 5.88 -7.40
C THR A 153 -38.17 6.43 -8.71
N ARG A 154 -39.11 7.37 -8.62
CA ARG A 154 -39.44 8.24 -9.75
C ARG A 154 -38.29 9.24 -9.90
N ILE A 155 -37.39 8.97 -10.85
CA ILE A 155 -36.37 9.92 -11.27
C ILE A 155 -37.09 11.17 -11.78
N THR A 156 -36.96 12.29 -11.07
CA THR A 156 -37.52 13.56 -11.52
C THR A 156 -36.69 14.08 -12.71
N LYS A 157 -37.32 14.80 -13.64
CA LYS A 157 -36.63 15.33 -14.84
C LYS A 157 -35.37 16.15 -14.48
N ALA A 158 -35.33 16.76 -13.30
CA ALA A 158 -34.17 17.48 -12.77
C ALA A 158 -32.97 16.56 -12.46
N GLN A 159 -33.18 15.34 -11.95
CA GLN A 159 -32.11 14.37 -11.73
C GLN A 159 -31.52 13.86 -13.05
N LEU A 160 -32.35 13.69 -14.09
CA LEU A 160 -31.89 13.28 -15.41
C LEU A 160 -30.99 14.36 -16.04
N ILE A 161 -31.37 15.63 -15.92
CA ILE A 161 -30.57 16.77 -16.39
C ILE A 161 -29.25 16.85 -15.62
N GLY A 162 -29.29 16.69 -14.30
CA GLY A 162 -28.10 16.65 -13.46
C GLY A 162 -27.11 15.56 -13.90
N TYR A 163 -27.62 14.35 -14.20
CA TYR A 163 -26.81 13.22 -14.65
C TYR A 163 -26.18 13.45 -16.03
N VAL A 164 -26.93 14.03 -16.97
CA VAL A 164 -26.40 14.37 -18.31
C VAL A 164 -25.32 15.45 -18.23
N LEU A 165 -25.51 16.47 -17.38
CA LEU A 165 -24.49 17.49 -17.16
C LEU A 165 -23.23 16.92 -16.50
N THR A 166 -23.37 16.05 -15.50
CA THR A 166 -22.20 15.39 -14.88
C THR A 166 -21.48 14.48 -15.86
N LEU A 167 -22.20 13.70 -16.67
CA LEU A 167 -21.59 12.90 -17.73
C LEU A 167 -20.87 13.78 -18.76
N GLY A 168 -21.45 14.92 -19.14
CA GLY A 168 -20.82 15.87 -20.05
C GLY A 168 -19.52 16.45 -19.47
N VAL A 169 -19.53 16.82 -18.19
CA VAL A 169 -18.33 17.31 -17.48
C VAL A 169 -17.28 16.20 -17.37
N CYS A 170 -17.65 14.98 -16.98
CA CYS A 170 -16.73 13.84 -16.89
C CYS A 170 -16.15 13.45 -18.25
N ALA A 171 -16.94 13.47 -19.33
CA ALA A 171 -16.45 13.23 -20.68
C ALA A 171 -15.49 14.34 -21.11
N PHE A 172 -15.79 15.59 -20.80
CA PHE A 172 -14.94 16.73 -21.13
C PHE A 172 -13.62 16.74 -20.33
N THR A 173 -13.67 16.42 -19.04
CA THR A 173 -12.46 16.32 -18.21
C THR A 173 -11.65 15.07 -18.54
N GLY A 174 -12.29 13.92 -18.77
CA GLY A 174 -11.62 12.69 -19.19
C GLY A 174 -11.00 12.78 -20.58
N PHE A 175 -11.58 13.55 -21.50
CA PHE A 175 -11.03 13.76 -22.84
C PHE A 175 -9.89 14.79 -22.85
N ARG A 176 -9.87 15.74 -21.90
CA ARG A 176 -8.78 16.72 -21.76
C ARG A 176 -7.63 16.22 -20.89
N SER A 177 -7.92 15.44 -19.87
CA SER A 177 -6.95 14.71 -19.06
C SER A 177 -6.64 13.41 -19.77
N GLY A 178 -5.86 13.49 -20.87
CA GLY A 178 -5.27 12.30 -21.46
C GLY A 178 -4.62 11.48 -20.36
N PHE A 179 -5.00 10.21 -20.25
CA PHE A 179 -4.29 9.27 -19.40
C PHE A 179 -2.86 9.18 -19.94
N ASP A 180 -1.92 9.88 -19.29
CA ASP A 180 -0.50 9.72 -19.53
C ASP A 180 -0.12 8.28 -19.14
N THR A 181 -0.28 7.36 -20.09
CA THR A 181 0.30 6.04 -19.96
C THR A 181 1.81 6.25 -19.93
N PRO A 182 2.55 5.77 -18.91
CA PRO A 182 4.00 5.88 -18.89
C PRO A 182 4.53 5.18 -20.15
N LYS A 183 4.99 5.97 -21.11
CA LYS A 183 5.45 5.48 -22.40
C LYS A 183 6.85 4.94 -22.20
N ILE A 184 6.95 3.62 -22.03
CA ILE A 184 8.25 2.95 -21.89
C ILE A 184 8.84 2.83 -23.29
N GLU A 185 9.87 3.63 -23.56
CA GLU A 185 10.57 3.62 -24.84
C GLU A 185 11.92 2.91 -24.66
N VAL A 186 12.19 1.93 -25.53
CA VAL A 186 13.43 1.16 -25.51
C VAL A 186 14.26 1.50 -26.73
N SER A 187 15.50 1.92 -26.52
CA SER A 187 16.48 2.12 -27.58
C SER A 187 17.62 1.12 -27.44
N SER A 188 17.82 0.28 -28.47
CA SER A 188 18.85 -0.75 -28.47
C SER A 188 19.98 -0.44 -29.45
N ILE A 189 21.21 -0.80 -29.09
CA ILE A 189 22.35 -0.83 -30.00
C ILE A 189 23.12 -2.13 -29.80
N LYS A 190 23.51 -2.75 -30.90
CA LYS A 190 24.44 -3.88 -30.88
C LYS A 190 25.84 -3.34 -31.10
N GLN A 191 26.73 -3.62 -30.15
CA GLN A 191 28.13 -3.25 -30.16
C GLN A 191 28.95 -4.53 -30.04
N ASN A 192 29.43 -5.03 -31.18
CA ASN A 192 30.10 -6.32 -31.29
C ASN A 192 29.21 -7.48 -30.78
N ASP A 193 29.65 -8.19 -29.74
CA ASP A 193 28.94 -9.32 -29.09
C ASP A 193 28.07 -8.87 -27.89
N LEU A 194 27.97 -7.55 -27.65
CA LEU A 194 27.17 -6.94 -26.59
C LEU A 194 25.95 -6.21 -27.18
N VAL A 195 24.78 -6.44 -26.61
CA VAL A 195 23.57 -5.65 -26.92
C VAL A 195 23.22 -4.78 -25.71
N ILE A 196 23.13 -3.47 -25.92
CA ILE A 196 22.77 -2.50 -24.89
C ILE A 196 21.36 -1.99 -25.17
N HIS A 197 20.46 -2.19 -24.22
CA HIS A 197 19.09 -1.69 -24.19
C HIS A 197 19.00 -0.58 -23.14
N ALA A 198 18.59 0.63 -23.54
CA ALA A 198 18.28 1.69 -22.60
C ALA A 198 16.77 1.90 -22.54
N VAL A 199 16.25 2.06 -21.32
CA VAL A 199 14.82 2.18 -21.04
C VAL A 199 14.56 3.48 -20.29
N ALA A 200 13.67 4.31 -20.82
CA ALA A 200 13.27 5.58 -20.20
C ALA A 200 11.80 5.93 -20.50
N ASN A 201 11.32 7.01 -19.87
CA ASN A 201 9.96 7.53 -20.06
C ASN A 201 9.79 8.28 -21.39
N THR A 202 10.91 8.62 -22.05
CA THR A 202 10.92 9.30 -23.35
C THR A 202 11.96 8.68 -24.28
N VAL A 203 11.70 8.77 -25.60
CA VAL A 203 12.63 8.30 -26.65
C VAL A 203 14.00 8.95 -26.48
N ALA A 204 14.00 10.27 -26.25
CA ALA A 204 15.21 11.09 -26.22
C ALA A 204 16.10 10.74 -25.04
N GLU A 205 15.51 10.49 -23.86
CA GLU A 205 16.25 10.02 -22.68
C GLU A 205 16.82 8.62 -22.89
N ALA A 206 16.03 7.70 -23.47
CA ALA A 206 16.50 6.34 -23.76
C ALA A 206 17.66 6.36 -24.78
N GLN A 207 17.57 7.18 -25.82
CA GLN A 207 18.65 7.36 -26.81
C GLN A 207 19.90 7.97 -26.18
N SER A 208 19.75 9.03 -25.38
CA SER A 208 20.89 9.67 -24.71
C SER A 208 21.61 8.71 -23.77
N LEU A 209 20.86 7.96 -22.94
CA LEU A 209 21.43 6.97 -22.03
C LEU A 209 22.16 5.85 -22.81
N ARG A 210 21.54 5.32 -23.85
CA ARG A 210 22.16 4.32 -24.73
C ARG A 210 23.48 4.81 -25.32
N ASP A 211 23.48 6.02 -25.88
CA ASP A 211 24.64 6.57 -26.59
C ASP A 211 25.80 6.85 -25.64
N LEU A 212 25.50 7.37 -24.44
CA LEU A 212 26.48 7.57 -23.38
C LEU A 212 27.11 6.24 -22.93
N SER A 213 26.29 5.23 -22.67
CA SER A 213 26.77 3.91 -22.23
C SER A 213 27.55 3.19 -23.33
N ALA A 214 27.08 3.23 -24.58
CA ALA A 214 27.78 2.64 -25.72
C ALA A 214 29.15 3.29 -25.93
N LYS A 215 29.23 4.62 -25.84
CA LYS A 215 30.50 5.36 -25.96
C LYS A 215 31.50 4.98 -24.86
N GLN A 216 31.04 4.79 -23.62
CA GLN A 216 31.92 4.38 -22.53
C GLN A 216 32.40 2.92 -22.70
N VAL A 217 31.52 2.02 -23.16
CA VAL A 217 31.85 0.61 -23.37
C VAL A 217 32.73 0.36 -24.62
N GLN A 218 32.85 1.33 -25.54
CA GLN A 218 33.81 1.23 -26.67
C GLN A 218 35.25 0.93 -26.20
N GLN A 219 35.61 1.34 -25.00
CA GLN A 219 36.92 1.12 -24.40
C GLN A 219 37.09 -0.29 -23.79
N SER A 220 36.04 -1.12 -23.81
CA SER A 220 36.01 -2.48 -23.23
C SER A 220 35.40 -3.50 -24.22
N PRO A 221 36.13 -3.88 -25.29
CA PRO A 221 35.59 -4.68 -26.39
C PRO A 221 35.36 -6.17 -26.07
N GLU A 222 35.72 -6.65 -24.88
CA GLU A 222 35.65 -8.07 -24.52
C GLU A 222 34.29 -8.52 -23.97
N LEU A 223 33.37 -7.58 -23.73
CA LEU A 223 32.08 -7.85 -23.11
C LEU A 223 31.11 -8.54 -24.09
N LYS A 224 30.43 -9.58 -23.61
CA LYS A 224 29.45 -10.35 -24.40
C LYS A 224 28.16 -10.53 -23.62
N GLY A 225 27.02 -10.47 -24.31
CA GLY A 225 25.70 -10.70 -23.72
C GLY A 225 24.72 -9.57 -24.01
N GLN A 226 23.70 -9.43 -23.17
CA GLN A 226 22.67 -8.40 -23.29
C GLN A 226 22.55 -7.64 -21.97
N VAL A 227 22.34 -6.33 -22.05
CA VAL A 227 22.27 -5.45 -20.89
C VAL A 227 21.11 -4.47 -21.04
N TRP A 228 20.35 -4.26 -19.97
CA TRP A 228 19.29 -3.29 -19.84
C TRP A 228 19.65 -2.25 -18.80
N LEU A 229 19.62 -0.98 -19.21
CA LEU A 229 19.92 0.19 -18.39
C LEU A 229 18.62 0.96 -18.16
N THR A 230 18.28 1.19 -16.90
CA THR A 230 17.10 1.98 -16.52
C THR A 230 17.50 3.02 -15.48
N LEU A 231 17.01 4.24 -15.63
CA LEU A 231 17.11 5.29 -14.61
C LEU A 231 15.77 5.44 -13.89
N ALA A 232 15.73 5.15 -12.59
CA ALA A 232 14.55 5.27 -11.76
C ALA A 232 14.81 6.28 -10.63
N LYS A 233 14.23 7.47 -10.75
CA LYS A 233 14.39 8.62 -9.82
C LYS A 233 15.87 9.01 -9.62
N SER A 234 16.55 8.36 -8.68
CA SER A 234 17.94 8.64 -8.28
C SER A 234 18.84 7.41 -8.32
N ASN A 235 18.41 6.31 -8.96
CA ASN A 235 19.22 5.11 -9.08
C ASN A 235 19.25 4.58 -10.52
N TYR A 236 20.42 4.16 -10.97
CA TYR A 236 20.58 3.34 -12.17
C TYR A 236 20.40 1.88 -11.81
N SER A 237 19.56 1.16 -12.55
CA SER A 237 19.50 -0.31 -12.52
C SER A 237 20.08 -0.86 -13.81
N VAL A 238 21.03 -1.78 -13.69
CA VAL A 238 21.62 -2.50 -14.80
C VAL A 238 21.28 -3.98 -14.64
N SER A 239 20.47 -4.49 -15.57
CA SER A 239 20.19 -5.93 -15.67
C SER A 239 20.99 -6.49 -16.82
N CYS A 240 21.56 -7.67 -16.68
CA CYS A 240 22.30 -8.31 -17.75
C CYS A 240 21.97 -9.79 -17.88
N ALA A 241 22.07 -10.28 -19.10
CA ALA A 241 22.01 -11.70 -19.46
C ALA A 241 23.33 -12.07 -20.13
N ARG A 242 24.06 -12.99 -19.49
CA ARG A 242 25.37 -13.47 -19.95
C ARG A 242 25.21 -14.61 -20.98
N PRO A 243 26.27 -14.96 -21.74
CA PRO A 243 26.21 -16.05 -22.72
C PRO A 243 25.89 -17.43 -22.12
N ASP A 244 26.21 -17.65 -20.84
CA ASP A 244 25.89 -18.86 -20.09
C ASP A 244 24.43 -18.90 -19.57
N LEU A 245 23.59 -17.95 -20.01
CA LEU A 245 22.20 -17.74 -19.58
C LEU A 245 22.05 -17.29 -18.12
N SER A 246 23.14 -17.02 -17.41
CA SER A 246 23.05 -16.41 -16.08
C SER A 246 22.64 -14.94 -16.19
N THR A 247 21.83 -14.51 -15.24
CA THR A 247 21.34 -13.12 -15.16
C THR A 247 21.77 -12.47 -13.87
N ALA A 248 22.14 -11.20 -13.92
CA ALA A 248 22.38 -10.39 -12.74
C ALA A 248 21.60 -9.07 -12.85
N ASN A 249 21.21 -8.54 -11.70
CA ASN A 249 20.65 -7.20 -11.58
C ASN A 249 21.43 -6.48 -10.50
N LEU A 250 21.96 -5.31 -10.85
CA LEU A 250 22.75 -4.48 -9.97
C LEU A 250 22.17 -3.06 -9.99
N GLN A 251 22.30 -2.37 -8.86
CA GLN A 251 21.75 -1.03 -8.68
C GLN A 251 22.83 -0.10 -8.12
N TRP A 252 22.91 1.10 -8.69
CA TRP A 252 23.84 2.14 -8.28
C TRP A 252 23.12 3.46 -8.09
N HIS A 253 23.65 4.29 -7.20
CA HIS A 253 23.18 5.66 -7.03
C HIS A 253 23.47 6.48 -8.30
N SER A 254 22.57 7.41 -8.67
CA SER A 254 22.67 8.19 -9.92
C SER A 254 23.89 9.12 -10.00
N GLU A 255 24.55 9.36 -8.87
CA GLU A 255 25.81 10.11 -8.83
C GLU A 255 26.96 9.35 -9.50
N GLN A 256 26.89 8.01 -9.52
CA GLN A 256 27.85 7.18 -10.23
C GLN A 256 27.48 7.15 -11.72
N LYS A 257 28.34 7.72 -12.57
CA LYS A 257 28.12 7.87 -14.03
C LYS A 257 29.07 7.02 -14.89
N ASP A 258 29.72 6.04 -14.27
CA ASP A 258 30.61 5.10 -14.97
C ASP A 258 29.82 3.85 -15.39
N PHE A 259 29.16 3.95 -16.54
CA PHE A 259 28.38 2.85 -17.10
C PHE A 259 29.26 1.70 -17.57
N ALA A 260 30.50 1.96 -18.00
CA ALA A 260 31.42 0.90 -18.40
C ALA A 260 31.71 -0.03 -17.21
N LEU A 261 31.99 0.55 -16.03
CA LEU A 261 32.19 -0.21 -14.80
C LEU A 261 30.93 -0.97 -14.38
N MET A 262 29.76 -0.33 -14.41
CA MET A 262 28.48 -0.98 -14.05
C MET A 262 28.17 -2.17 -14.96
N ILE A 263 28.31 -1.98 -16.28
CA ILE A 263 28.02 -3.00 -17.29
C ILE A 263 29.01 -4.16 -17.15
N ARG A 264 30.29 -3.85 -16.94
CA ARG A 264 31.33 -4.84 -16.69
C ARG A 264 31.03 -5.66 -15.44
N GLN A 265 30.75 -5.03 -14.30
CA GLN A 265 30.41 -5.72 -13.05
C GLN A 265 29.17 -6.61 -13.17
N CYS A 266 28.20 -6.24 -14.01
CA CYS A 266 27.05 -7.09 -14.27
C CYS A 266 27.45 -8.33 -15.10
N LEU A 267 28.20 -8.13 -16.18
CA LEU A 267 28.56 -9.18 -17.14
C LEU A 267 29.68 -10.09 -16.67
N GLU A 268 30.56 -9.63 -15.79
CA GLU A 268 31.55 -10.47 -15.13
C GLU A 268 30.83 -11.36 -14.11
N ALA A 269 30.99 -12.68 -14.26
CA ALA A 269 30.55 -13.61 -13.25
C ALA A 269 31.39 -13.36 -11.99
N THR A 270 30.75 -12.95 -10.89
CA THR A 270 31.33 -13.11 -9.56
C THR A 270 31.45 -14.61 -9.31
N LEU A 271 32.62 -15.17 -9.63
CA LEU A 271 33.08 -16.45 -9.11
C LEU A 271 33.36 -16.33 -7.61
#